data_AF-A0A7J5ZGW9-F1
#
_entry.id   AF-A0A7J5ZGW9-F1
#
_cell.length_a   1.000
_cell.length_b   1.000
_cell.length_c   1.000
_cell.angle_alpha   90.00
_cell.angle_beta   90.00
_cell.angle_gamma   90.00
#
_symmetry.space_group_name_H-M   'P 1'
#
loop_
_entity.id
_entity.type
_entity.pdbx_description
1 polymer ?
#
loop_
_entity_poly.entity_id
_entity_poly.type
_entity_poly.pdbx_seq_one_letter_code
_entity_poly.pdbx_strand_id
1 'polypeptide(L)'
;MLLLKVAEELMTLAYENGINLFDTAEVYSAGKAESVLGSIIKKKGWRLLCAAERLLCAAEKLLCAAERLLCAAERLLCAAERLLCAAERLLCAAERLLCAAERLLCAAEKLLCAAERLLCAAERLLCAAEKLLCAAERLLCAAEKLLCAAERLLCAAERLLCAAEKAEMERGLSRKHIIEGLRASLERLQLEYIDVVFANRPDPNTPIEETVRAMTHVINKGMAMYWGTSRWTSMEIMEAYSVARQFNQIPPICEQTEYHMFQREKVEVQLPELFHKIGIGAMTWSPLACGIISGKYNSGIPSYSRASLKLQDMGQVVGFVSNPFLSVDIEQLSAKMQEVFTLPMGVDMEIIEMQSDIELKARARDQDFWSLGYQWMKDKVLSEEGHRQQVKLKELQAVAERMGCTLPQLAIAWCLRNEGVNSVLLGASRTDQLMENIKAIQVLPKLSLSIVSEVDNLLGNKPYSKKDFRS
;
A
#
# COMPACT_ATOMS: atom_id res chain seq x y z
N MET A 1 8.61 18.88 -8.30
CA MET A 1 10.10 18.98 -8.38
C MET A 1 10.75 19.28 -7.03
N LEU A 2 10.26 20.27 -6.25
CA LEU A 2 10.87 20.62 -4.95
C LEU A 2 10.78 19.48 -3.91
N LEU A 3 9.64 18.79 -3.81
CA LEU A 3 9.46 17.66 -2.88
C LEU A 3 10.43 16.51 -3.09
N LEU A 4 10.58 16.08 -4.35
CA LEU A 4 11.44 14.97 -4.69
C LEU A 4 12.88 15.25 -4.24
N LYS A 5 13.31 16.51 -4.39
CA LYS A 5 14.63 16.95 -3.95
C LYS A 5 14.79 16.87 -2.42
N VAL A 6 13.83 17.37 -1.66
CA VAL A 6 13.88 17.29 -0.18
C VAL A 6 13.82 15.84 0.30
N ALA A 7 12.96 15.01 -0.28
CA ALA A 7 12.89 13.58 0.06
C ALA A 7 14.19 12.85 -0.26
N GLU A 8 14.80 13.12 -1.42
CA GLU A 8 16.09 12.57 -1.81
C GLU A 8 17.22 13.01 -0.86
N GLU A 9 17.26 14.29 -0.49
CA GLU A 9 18.24 14.83 0.47
C GLU A 9 18.10 14.15 1.83
N LEU A 10 16.88 14.03 2.35
CA LEU A 10 16.61 13.36 3.62
C LEU A 10 17.01 11.87 3.57
N MET A 11 16.66 11.16 2.50
CA MET A 11 16.99 9.73 2.38
C MET A 11 18.49 9.53 2.25
N THR A 12 19.16 10.38 1.45
CA THR A 12 20.61 10.32 1.27
C THR A 12 21.32 10.54 2.60
N LEU A 13 20.87 11.56 3.35
CA LEU A 13 21.42 11.88 4.66
C LEU A 13 21.21 10.75 5.66
N ALA A 14 20.05 10.10 5.63
CA ALA A 14 19.81 8.90 6.43
C ALA A 14 20.78 7.78 6.03
N TYR A 15 20.81 7.40 4.76
CA TYR A 15 21.66 6.31 4.27
C TYR A 15 23.16 6.53 4.61
N GLU A 16 23.67 7.74 4.39
CA GLU A 16 25.07 8.10 4.70
C GLU A 16 25.40 8.05 6.20
N ASN A 17 24.40 8.17 7.08
CA ASN A 17 24.57 8.03 8.53
C ASN A 17 24.33 6.58 9.02
N GLY A 18 24.35 5.59 8.11
CA GLY A 18 24.29 4.16 8.43
C GLY A 18 22.88 3.63 8.64
N ILE A 19 21.88 4.34 8.14
CA ILE A 19 20.48 3.96 8.29
C ILE A 19 20.05 3.18 7.07
N ASN A 20 19.55 1.97 7.29
CA ASN A 20 19.07 1.08 6.24
C ASN A 20 17.54 0.96 6.20
N LEU A 21 16.87 1.15 7.34
CA LEU A 21 15.42 1.01 7.46
C LEU A 21 14.63 2.22 6.91
N PHE A 22 13.87 2.04 5.83
CA PHE A 22 12.97 3.06 5.26
C PHE A 22 11.52 2.60 5.16
N ASP A 23 10.61 3.28 5.88
CA ASP A 23 9.18 2.95 5.92
C ASP A 23 8.32 3.88 5.04
N THR A 24 7.31 3.30 4.39
CA THR A 24 6.31 3.98 3.56
C THR A 24 5.01 3.17 3.53
N ALA A 25 3.98 3.67 2.84
CA ALA A 25 2.73 2.95 2.66
C ALA A 25 1.88 3.32 1.43
N GLU A 26 1.01 2.39 1.01
CA GLU A 26 0.10 2.60 -0.13
C GLU A 26 -0.85 3.80 0.04
N VAL A 27 -1.28 4.11 1.27
CA VAL A 27 -2.16 5.24 1.55
C VAL A 27 -1.41 6.57 1.60
N TYR A 28 -0.09 6.57 1.81
CA TYR A 28 0.70 7.78 1.97
C TYR A 28 0.72 8.60 0.66
N SER A 29 0.04 9.74 0.71
CA SER A 29 -0.21 10.60 -0.44
C SER A 29 -0.82 9.83 -1.64
N ALA A 30 -1.67 8.83 -1.35
CA ALA A 30 -2.29 7.94 -2.35
C ALA A 30 -1.26 7.27 -3.27
N GLY A 31 -0.29 6.57 -2.67
CA GLY A 31 0.77 5.83 -3.37
C GLY A 31 1.94 6.68 -3.87
N LYS A 32 1.85 8.02 -3.83
CA LYS A 32 2.94 8.89 -4.29
C LYS A 32 4.20 8.74 -3.44
N ALA A 33 4.05 8.41 -2.15
CA ALA A 33 5.20 8.22 -1.27
C ALA A 33 6.09 7.06 -1.74
N GLU A 34 5.47 5.92 -2.08
CA GLU A 34 6.14 4.75 -2.65
C GLU A 34 6.81 5.08 -3.99
N SER A 35 6.13 5.82 -4.88
CA SER A 35 6.74 6.23 -6.15
C SER A 35 7.97 7.12 -5.97
N VAL A 36 7.96 8.01 -4.99
CA VAL A 36 9.11 8.86 -4.64
C VAL A 36 10.24 8.00 -4.07
N LEU A 37 9.94 7.12 -3.11
CA LEU A 37 10.90 6.22 -2.48
C LEU A 37 11.60 5.35 -3.52
N GLY A 38 10.83 4.65 -4.34
CA GLY A 38 11.33 3.79 -5.41
C GLY A 38 12.18 4.53 -6.44
N SER A 39 11.76 5.74 -6.80
CA SER A 39 12.53 6.60 -7.72
C SER A 39 13.90 6.99 -7.13
N ILE A 40 13.97 7.26 -5.82
CA ILE A 40 15.22 7.62 -5.14
C ILE A 40 16.14 6.40 -5.04
N ILE A 41 15.64 5.24 -4.62
CA ILE A 41 16.41 4.00 -4.54
C ILE A 41 17.02 3.66 -5.90
N LYS A 42 16.20 3.66 -6.95
CA LYS A 42 16.65 3.41 -8.33
C LYS A 42 17.66 4.45 -8.83
N LYS A 43 17.47 5.73 -8.49
CA LYS A 43 18.39 6.81 -8.87
C LYS A 43 19.74 6.68 -8.17
N LYS A 44 19.74 6.32 -6.89
CA LYS A 44 20.96 6.23 -6.06
C LYS A 44 21.72 4.93 -6.28
N GLY A 45 21.05 3.87 -6.75
CA GLY A 45 21.66 2.57 -6.99
C GLY A 45 22.22 1.96 -5.70
N TRP A 46 21.61 2.27 -4.55
CA TRP A 46 21.98 1.63 -3.30
C TRP A 46 21.77 0.13 -3.43
N ARG A 47 22.71 -0.64 -2.87
CA ARG A 47 22.69 -2.09 -2.99
C ARG A 47 21.53 -2.61 -2.16
N LEU A 48 20.40 -2.78 -2.83
CA LEU A 48 19.49 -3.86 -2.53
C LEU A 48 20.31 -5.12 -2.80
N LEU A 49 20.71 -5.86 -1.77
CA LEU A 49 21.23 -7.21 -1.97
C LEU A 49 20.06 -8.08 -2.44
N CYS A 50 19.66 -7.87 -3.70
CA CYS A 50 18.79 -8.77 -4.40
C CYS A 50 19.46 -10.14 -4.35
N ALA A 51 18.69 -11.16 -4.02
CA ALA A 51 18.96 -12.56 -4.35
C ALA A 51 18.99 -12.81 -5.88
N ALA A 52 19.50 -11.85 -6.66
CA ALA A 52 19.62 -11.88 -8.11
C ALA A 52 20.61 -12.94 -8.59
N GLU A 53 21.45 -13.51 -7.72
CA GLU A 53 22.26 -14.69 -8.06
C GLU A 53 21.46 -16.00 -8.02
N ARG A 54 20.22 -16.03 -7.50
CA ARG A 54 19.38 -17.25 -7.50
C ARG A 54 18.39 -17.33 -8.66
N LEU A 55 17.97 -16.20 -9.24
CA LEU A 55 17.03 -16.17 -10.36
C LEU A 55 17.68 -16.54 -11.70
N LEU A 56 18.99 -16.37 -11.86
CA LEU A 56 19.71 -16.87 -13.04
C LEU A 56 19.58 -18.40 -13.17
N CYS A 57 19.59 -19.14 -12.05
CA CYS A 57 19.46 -20.60 -12.02
C CYS A 57 18.04 -21.12 -12.34
N ALA A 58 17.00 -20.29 -12.19
CA ALA A 58 15.63 -20.65 -12.52
C ALA A 58 15.26 -20.30 -13.98
N ALA A 59 15.82 -19.19 -14.49
CA ALA A 59 15.67 -18.78 -15.88
C ALA A 59 16.29 -19.80 -16.86
N GLU A 60 17.44 -20.40 -16.52
CA GLU A 60 18.07 -21.46 -17.33
C GLU A 60 17.20 -22.74 -17.43
N LYS A 61 16.41 -23.06 -16.39
CA LYS A 61 15.52 -24.24 -16.40
C LYS A 61 14.25 -24.02 -17.22
N LEU A 62 13.76 -22.79 -17.32
CA LEU A 62 12.59 -22.45 -18.16
C LEU A 62 12.94 -22.34 -19.65
N LEU A 63 14.16 -21.91 -19.98
CA LEU A 63 14.65 -21.92 -21.37
C LEU A 63 14.68 -23.36 -21.94
N CYS A 64 15.10 -24.33 -21.13
CA CYS A 64 15.12 -25.76 -21.47
C CYS A 64 13.72 -26.38 -21.70
N ALA A 65 12.66 -25.79 -21.14
CA ALA A 65 11.28 -26.22 -21.35
C ALA A 65 10.65 -25.57 -22.61
N ALA A 66 11.03 -24.32 -22.90
CA ALA A 66 10.57 -23.59 -24.09
C ALA A 66 11.12 -24.20 -25.40
N GLU A 67 12.37 -24.67 -25.42
CA GLU A 67 12.98 -25.36 -26.58
C GLU A 67 12.24 -26.66 -26.95
N ARG A 68 11.64 -27.36 -25.97
CA ARG A 68 10.88 -28.60 -26.20
C ARG A 68 9.48 -28.36 -26.78
N LEU A 69 8.88 -27.20 -26.52
CA LEU A 69 7.58 -26.79 -27.09
C LEU A 69 7.72 -26.28 -28.52
N LEU A 70 8.84 -25.64 -28.88
CA LEU A 70 9.13 -25.24 -30.26
C LEU A 70 9.19 -26.46 -31.21
N CYS A 71 9.83 -27.56 -30.77
CA CYS A 71 9.89 -28.83 -31.50
C CYS A 71 8.50 -29.49 -31.73
N ALA A 72 7.49 -29.18 -30.91
CA ALA A 72 6.13 -29.70 -31.08
C ALA A 72 5.31 -28.82 -32.05
N ALA A 73 5.54 -27.51 -32.04
CA ALA A 73 4.89 -26.56 -32.95
C ALA A 73 5.31 -26.75 -34.42
N GLU A 74 6.58 -27.08 -34.69
CA GLU A 74 7.09 -27.34 -36.04
C GLU A 74 6.44 -28.59 -36.69
N ARG A 75 6.03 -29.58 -35.89
CA ARG A 75 5.36 -30.81 -36.39
C ARG A 75 3.89 -30.59 -36.75
N LEU A 76 3.23 -29.60 -36.12
CA LEU A 76 1.84 -29.22 -36.45
C LEU A 76 1.75 -28.36 -37.71
N LEU A 77 2.77 -27.54 -37.99
CA LEU A 77 2.87 -26.78 -39.24
C LEU A 77 2.94 -27.71 -40.47
N CYS A 78 3.71 -28.80 -40.37
CA CYS A 78 3.81 -29.83 -41.42
C CYS A 78 2.49 -30.58 -41.68
N ALA A 79 1.55 -30.60 -40.73
CA ALA A 79 0.23 -31.22 -40.90
C ALA A 79 -0.78 -30.24 -41.56
N ALA A 80 -0.67 -28.94 -41.26
CA ALA A 80 -1.50 -27.90 -41.85
C ALA A 80 -1.24 -27.70 -43.35
N GLU A 81 0.02 -27.79 -43.80
CA GLU A 81 0.39 -27.70 -45.22
C GLU A 81 -0.23 -28.82 -46.08
N ARG A 82 -0.44 -30.02 -45.51
CA ARG A 82 -1.06 -31.16 -46.22
C ARG A 82 -2.58 -31.02 -46.38
N LEU A 83 -3.25 -30.26 -45.50
CA LEU A 83 -4.68 -29.98 -45.58
C LEU A 83 -4.99 -28.86 -46.60
N LEU A 84 -4.09 -27.90 -46.79
CA LEU A 84 -4.21 -26.88 -47.83
C LEU A 84 -4.24 -27.51 -49.24
N CYS A 85 -3.37 -28.50 -49.50
CA CYS A 85 -3.35 -29.25 -50.77
C CYS A 85 -4.63 -30.07 -51.04
N ALA A 86 -5.44 -30.37 -50.01
CA ALA A 86 -6.72 -31.07 -50.18
C ALA A 86 -7.87 -30.08 -50.49
N ALA A 87 -7.82 -28.87 -49.94
CA ALA A 87 -8.81 -27.81 -50.18
C ALA A 87 -8.73 -27.25 -51.61
N GLU A 88 -7.53 -27.13 -52.20
CA GLU A 88 -7.34 -26.68 -53.59
C GLU A 88 -7.98 -27.62 -54.61
N ARG A 89 -8.08 -28.92 -54.31
CA ARG A 89 -8.71 -29.92 -55.21
C ARG A 89 -10.25 -29.85 -55.20
N LEU A 90 -10.86 -29.30 -54.14
CA LEU A 90 -12.31 -29.11 -54.04
C LEU A 90 -12.78 -27.84 -54.75
N LEU A 91 -11.94 -26.80 -54.83
CA LEU A 91 -12.24 -25.59 -55.62
C LEU A 91 -12.38 -25.92 -57.12
N CYS A 92 -11.52 -26.80 -57.66
CA CYS A 92 -11.61 -27.25 -59.06
C CYS A 92 -12.90 -28.05 -59.38
N ALA A 93 -13.62 -28.57 -58.37
CA ALA A 93 -14.90 -29.24 -58.57
C ALA A 93 -16.10 -28.27 -58.57
N ALA A 94 -16.00 -27.16 -57.82
CA ALA A 94 -17.05 -26.13 -57.73
C ALA A 94 -17.16 -25.29 -59.01
N GLU A 95 -16.06 -25.03 -59.71
CA GLU A 95 -16.05 -24.28 -60.98
C GLU A 95 -16.82 -24.99 -62.11
N ARG A 96 -16.94 -26.33 -62.07
CA ARG A 96 -17.70 -27.08 -63.08
C ARG A 96 -19.22 -27.03 -62.88
N LEU A 97 -19.70 -26.61 -61.70
CA LEU A 97 -21.14 -26.46 -61.39
C LEU A 97 -21.69 -25.07 -61.76
N LEU A 98 -20.84 -24.04 -61.86
CA LEU A 98 -21.26 -22.72 -62.34
C LEU A 98 -21.65 -22.73 -63.83
N CYS A 99 -21.03 -23.58 -64.65
CA CYS A 99 -21.36 -23.71 -66.07
C CYS A 99 -22.76 -24.32 -66.36
N ALA A 100 -23.48 -24.81 -65.35
CA ALA A 100 -24.84 -25.33 -65.51
C ALA A 100 -25.94 -24.30 -65.15
N ALA A 101 -25.62 -23.25 -64.38
CA ALA A 101 -26.59 -22.27 -63.90
C ALA A 101 -26.90 -21.15 -64.91
N GLU A 102 -26.02 -20.90 -65.89
CA GLU A 102 -26.22 -19.87 -66.92
C GLU A 102 -27.30 -20.23 -67.96
N ARG A 103 -27.81 -21.47 -67.99
CA ARG A 103 -28.88 -21.87 -68.93
C ARG A 103 -30.31 -21.65 -68.42
N LEU A 104 -30.51 -21.17 -67.19
CA LEU A 104 -31.83 -20.89 -66.62
C LEU A 104 -32.24 -19.41 -66.62
N LEU A 105 -31.40 -18.51 -67.14
CA LEU A 105 -31.71 -17.08 -67.24
C LEU A 105 -32.49 -16.67 -68.49
N CYS A 106 -32.75 -17.59 -69.44
CA CYS A 106 -33.47 -17.26 -70.68
C CYS A 106 -35.00 -17.39 -70.62
N ALA A 107 -35.62 -17.53 -69.44
CA ALA A 107 -37.08 -17.66 -69.31
C ALA A 107 -37.76 -16.53 -68.50
N ALA A 108 -37.01 -15.50 -68.07
CA ALA A 108 -37.52 -14.44 -67.21
C ALA A 108 -37.75 -13.08 -67.91
N GLU A 109 -37.72 -13.02 -69.25
CA GLU A 109 -37.93 -11.76 -70.00
C GLU A 109 -39.37 -11.56 -70.51
N LYS A 110 -40.32 -12.48 -70.23
CA LYS A 110 -41.70 -12.38 -70.74
C LYS A 110 -42.77 -11.92 -69.74
N LEU A 111 -42.39 -11.54 -68.52
CA LEU A 111 -43.34 -11.07 -67.50
C LEU A 111 -43.25 -9.57 -67.19
N LEU A 112 -42.52 -8.78 -67.99
CA LEU A 112 -42.39 -7.34 -67.74
C LEU A 112 -43.45 -6.44 -68.40
N CYS A 113 -44.30 -6.95 -69.31
CA CYS A 113 -45.17 -6.07 -70.10
C CYS A 113 -46.62 -5.90 -69.60
N ALA A 114 -46.99 -6.42 -68.43
CA ALA A 114 -48.36 -6.26 -67.88
C ALA A 114 -48.42 -5.37 -66.62
N ALA A 115 -47.30 -4.97 -66.05
CA ALA A 115 -47.25 -4.26 -64.76
C ALA A 115 -47.33 -2.73 -64.87
N GLU A 116 -47.12 -2.15 -66.06
CA GLU A 116 -46.98 -0.69 -66.19
C GLU A 116 -48.29 0.11 -66.10
N ARG A 117 -49.48 -0.53 -66.13
CA ARG A 117 -50.77 0.19 -66.07
C ARG A 117 -51.45 0.19 -64.70
N LEU A 118 -50.90 -0.51 -63.70
CA LEU A 118 -51.37 -0.45 -62.31
C LEU A 118 -50.57 0.56 -61.44
N LEU A 119 -49.47 1.12 -61.96
CA LEU A 119 -48.62 2.06 -61.23
C LEU A 119 -49.29 3.43 -60.98
N CYS A 120 -50.08 3.98 -61.91
CA CYS A 120 -50.54 5.38 -61.81
C CYS A 120 -51.65 5.65 -60.77
N ALA A 121 -52.33 4.63 -60.24
CA ALA A 121 -53.31 4.81 -59.15
C ALA A 121 -52.68 4.62 -57.76
N ALA A 122 -51.60 3.83 -57.67
CA ALA A 122 -50.86 3.60 -56.43
C ALA A 122 -50.05 4.83 -55.98
N GLU A 123 -49.55 5.64 -56.94
CA GLU A 123 -48.71 6.83 -56.68
C GLU A 123 -49.39 7.92 -55.84
N ARG A 124 -50.73 8.07 -55.92
CA ARG A 124 -51.45 9.11 -55.15
C ARG A 124 -51.79 8.69 -53.71
N LEU A 125 -51.91 7.39 -53.44
CA LEU A 125 -52.06 6.85 -52.08
C LEU A 125 -50.70 6.75 -51.36
N LEU A 126 -49.61 6.49 -52.09
CA LEU A 126 -48.24 6.55 -51.56
C LEU A 126 -47.90 7.93 -50.99
N CYS A 127 -48.23 9.02 -51.69
CA CYS A 127 -47.93 10.40 -51.25
C CYS A 127 -48.54 10.79 -49.89
N ALA A 128 -49.69 10.21 -49.49
CA ALA A 128 -50.32 10.48 -48.20
C ALA A 128 -49.78 9.54 -47.09
N ALA A 129 -49.50 8.29 -47.44
CA ALA A 129 -48.85 7.32 -46.56
C ALA A 129 -47.42 7.76 -46.20
N GLU A 130 -46.65 8.32 -47.15
CA GLU A 130 -45.30 8.83 -46.95
C GLU A 130 -45.23 9.95 -45.90
N LYS A 131 -46.22 10.87 -45.86
CA LYS A 131 -46.24 11.95 -44.86
C LYS A 131 -46.52 11.45 -43.44
N LEU A 132 -47.37 10.44 -43.30
CA LEU A 132 -47.64 9.78 -42.01
C LEU A 132 -46.45 8.91 -41.58
N LEU A 133 -45.79 8.23 -42.53
CA LEU A 133 -44.55 7.48 -42.28
C LEU A 133 -43.45 8.42 -41.77
N CYS A 134 -43.26 9.58 -42.42
CA CYS A 134 -42.27 10.57 -42.02
C CYS A 134 -42.53 11.14 -40.61
N ALA A 135 -43.80 11.29 -40.21
CA ALA A 135 -44.15 11.71 -38.85
C ALA A 135 -43.91 10.58 -37.82
N ALA A 136 -44.24 9.34 -38.17
CA ALA A 136 -43.99 8.16 -37.36
C ALA A 136 -42.49 7.89 -37.18
N GLU A 137 -41.68 8.02 -38.24
CA GLU A 137 -40.21 7.90 -38.21
C GLU A 137 -39.57 8.97 -37.31
N ARG A 138 -40.09 10.20 -37.31
CA ARG A 138 -39.59 11.25 -36.40
C ARG A 138 -39.90 10.98 -34.94
N LEU A 139 -41.06 10.39 -34.65
CA LEU A 139 -41.41 9.94 -33.29
C LEU A 139 -40.59 8.72 -32.88
N LEU A 140 -40.35 7.76 -33.79
CA LEU A 140 -39.48 6.62 -33.55
C LEU A 140 -38.05 7.08 -33.26
N CYS A 141 -37.53 8.01 -34.05
CA CYS A 141 -36.19 8.57 -33.87
C CYS A 141 -36.06 9.38 -32.56
N ALA A 142 -37.15 10.02 -32.09
CA ALA A 142 -37.19 10.67 -30.77
C ALA A 142 -37.24 9.64 -29.63
N ALA A 143 -38.01 8.57 -29.79
CA ALA A 143 -38.10 7.47 -28.82
C ALA A 143 -36.76 6.70 -28.72
N GLU A 144 -36.09 6.43 -29.84
CA GLU A 144 -34.74 5.83 -29.88
C GLU A 144 -33.71 6.71 -29.18
N LYS A 145 -33.76 8.04 -29.37
CA LYS A 145 -32.87 8.97 -28.65
C LYS A 145 -33.11 8.96 -27.14
N LEU A 146 -34.37 8.86 -26.70
CA LEU A 146 -34.70 8.73 -25.28
C LEU A 146 -34.26 7.38 -24.72
N LEU A 147 -34.43 6.30 -25.47
CA LEU A 147 -33.96 4.96 -25.09
C LEU A 147 -32.43 4.93 -24.97
N CYS A 148 -31.73 5.52 -25.94
CA CYS A 148 -30.27 5.62 -25.95
C CYS A 148 -29.75 6.52 -24.81
N ALA A 149 -30.50 7.57 -24.43
CA ALA A 149 -30.19 8.36 -23.24
C ALA A 149 -30.41 7.58 -21.93
N ALA A 150 -31.48 6.79 -21.84
CA ALA A 150 -31.77 5.93 -20.70
C ALA A 150 -30.72 4.81 -20.54
N GLU A 151 -30.30 4.16 -21.63
CA GLU A 151 -29.21 3.16 -21.63
C GLU A 151 -27.88 3.76 -21.16
N ARG A 152 -27.56 5.00 -21.58
CA ARG A 152 -26.35 5.71 -21.11
C ARG A 152 -26.41 6.02 -19.62
N LEU A 153 -27.57 6.37 -19.09
CA LEU A 153 -27.76 6.56 -17.64
C LEU A 153 -27.66 5.24 -16.88
N LEU A 154 -28.19 4.14 -17.43
CA LEU A 154 -28.06 2.80 -16.85
C LEU A 154 -26.59 2.35 -16.81
N CYS A 155 -25.87 2.51 -17.92
CA CYS A 155 -24.43 2.26 -17.99
C CYS A 155 -23.63 3.13 -17.01
N ALA A 156 -24.03 4.40 -16.83
CA ALA A 156 -23.39 5.28 -15.85
C ALA A 156 -23.65 4.81 -14.41
N ALA A 157 -24.89 4.39 -14.11
CA ALA A 157 -25.28 3.85 -12.81
C ALA A 157 -24.55 2.53 -12.51
N GLU A 158 -24.47 1.60 -13.46
CA GLU A 158 -23.70 0.35 -13.33
C GLU A 158 -22.21 0.62 -13.11
N ARG A 159 -21.63 1.60 -13.82
CA ARG A 159 -20.23 2.01 -13.61
C ARG A 159 -20.00 2.60 -12.23
N LEU A 160 -20.96 3.35 -11.69
CA LEU A 160 -20.89 3.87 -10.32
C LEU A 160 -21.02 2.75 -9.29
N LEU A 161 -21.92 1.79 -9.52
CA LEU A 161 -22.06 0.62 -8.65
C LEU A 161 -20.78 -0.23 -8.64
N CYS A 162 -20.26 -0.56 -9.84
CA CYS A 162 -18.99 -1.26 -9.99
C CYS A 162 -17.81 -0.50 -9.36
N ALA A 163 -17.79 0.83 -9.45
CA ALA A 163 -16.76 1.65 -8.82
C ALA A 163 -16.88 1.62 -7.28
N ALA A 164 -18.10 1.63 -6.76
CA ALA A 164 -18.36 1.51 -5.32
C ALA A 164 -17.95 0.13 -4.78
N GLU A 165 -18.30 -0.95 -5.50
CA GLU A 165 -17.91 -2.32 -5.14
C GLU A 165 -16.39 -2.52 -5.22
N LYS A 166 -15.72 -1.97 -6.24
CA LYS A 166 -14.26 -1.97 -6.32
C LYS A 166 -13.63 -1.22 -5.15
N ALA A 167 -14.13 -0.04 -4.82
CA ALA A 167 -13.63 0.74 -3.68
C ALA A 167 -13.85 0.03 -2.32
N GLU A 168 -14.86 -0.83 -2.22
CA GLU A 168 -15.11 -1.66 -1.04
C GLU A 168 -14.22 -2.89 -0.96
N MET A 169 -13.77 -3.44 -2.10
CA MET A 169 -12.81 -4.55 -2.18
C MET A 169 -11.34 -4.10 -2.13
N GLU A 170 -11.04 -2.84 -2.40
CA GLU A 170 -9.70 -2.21 -2.32
C GLU A 170 -9.31 -1.80 -0.88
N ARG A 171 -9.84 -2.49 0.14
CA ARG A 171 -9.57 -2.17 1.55
C ARG A 171 -9.64 -3.40 2.45
N GLY A 172 -9.06 -3.25 3.65
CA GLY A 172 -9.05 -4.29 4.68
C GLY A 172 -7.91 -5.29 4.50
N LEU A 173 -7.97 -6.37 5.26
CA LEU A 173 -6.94 -7.42 5.26
C LEU A 173 -7.38 -8.69 4.54
N SER A 174 -8.39 -8.58 3.67
CA SER A 174 -8.80 -9.69 2.82
C SER A 174 -7.63 -10.17 1.96
N ARG A 175 -7.62 -11.46 1.62
CA ARG A 175 -6.60 -12.05 0.77
C ARG A 175 -6.48 -11.33 -0.57
N LYS A 176 -7.61 -10.88 -1.14
CA LYS A 176 -7.66 -10.10 -2.38
C LYS A 176 -6.87 -8.80 -2.22
N HIS A 177 -7.20 -8.01 -1.20
CA HIS A 177 -6.57 -6.71 -1.00
C HIS A 177 -5.08 -6.84 -0.66
N ILE A 178 -4.68 -7.79 0.19
CA ILE A 178 -3.26 -8.01 0.53
C ILE A 178 -2.44 -8.30 -0.74
N ILE A 179 -2.93 -9.17 -1.63
CA ILE A 179 -2.20 -9.53 -2.85
C ILE A 179 -2.20 -8.39 -3.87
N GLU A 180 -3.36 -7.76 -4.12
CA GLU A 180 -3.50 -6.70 -5.12
C GLU A 180 -2.79 -5.41 -4.67
N GLY A 181 -2.96 -5.02 -3.40
CA GLY A 181 -2.28 -3.90 -2.78
C GLY A 181 -0.77 -4.06 -2.83
N LEU A 182 -0.23 -5.25 -2.48
CA LEU A 182 1.22 -5.45 -2.46
C LEU A 182 1.82 -5.36 -3.85
N ARG A 183 1.14 -5.94 -4.85
CA ARG A 183 1.56 -5.81 -6.25
C ARG A 183 1.59 -4.36 -6.69
N ALA A 184 0.56 -3.60 -6.36
CA ALA A 184 0.48 -2.19 -6.71
C ALA A 184 1.56 -1.35 -5.99
N SER A 185 1.87 -1.67 -4.73
CA SER A 185 2.98 -1.06 -3.98
C SER A 185 4.33 -1.38 -4.61
N LEU A 186 4.61 -2.65 -4.90
CA LEU A 186 5.84 -3.08 -5.57
C LEU A 186 6.03 -2.41 -6.94
N GLU A 187 4.96 -2.26 -7.72
CA GLU A 187 4.99 -1.56 -9.00
C GLU A 187 5.34 -0.07 -8.81
N ARG A 188 4.72 0.62 -7.83
CA ARG A 188 5.04 2.02 -7.52
C ARG A 188 6.49 2.18 -7.03
N LEU A 189 6.97 1.24 -6.23
CA LEU A 189 8.33 1.21 -5.71
C LEU A 189 9.37 0.81 -6.77
N GLN A 190 8.95 0.17 -7.85
CA GLN A 190 9.84 -0.43 -8.84
C GLN A 190 10.79 -1.48 -8.20
N LEU A 191 10.26 -2.25 -7.25
CA LEU A 191 10.95 -3.33 -6.54
C LEU A 191 10.31 -4.68 -6.83
N GLU A 192 11.09 -5.75 -6.76
CA GLU A 192 10.56 -7.12 -6.90
C GLU A 192 9.96 -7.64 -5.59
N TYR A 193 10.54 -7.23 -4.46
CA TYR A 193 10.11 -7.60 -3.12
C TYR A 193 10.38 -6.46 -2.11
N ILE A 194 9.80 -6.58 -0.93
CA ILE A 194 10.08 -5.75 0.25
C ILE A 194 10.49 -6.63 1.43
N ASP A 195 11.23 -6.11 2.43
CA ASP A 195 11.69 -6.98 3.51
C ASP A 195 10.57 -7.35 4.48
N VAL A 196 9.73 -6.40 4.87
CA VAL A 196 8.62 -6.67 5.79
C VAL A 196 7.36 -6.00 5.27
N VAL A 197 6.31 -6.78 5.04
CA VAL A 197 4.96 -6.28 4.77
C VAL A 197 4.15 -6.21 6.08
N PHE A 198 3.58 -5.06 6.38
CA PHE A 198 2.78 -4.89 7.61
C PHE A 198 1.27 -4.94 7.35
N ALA A 199 0.53 -5.52 8.28
CA ALA A 199 -0.90 -5.29 8.45
C ALA A 199 -1.10 -4.03 9.31
N ASN A 200 -1.34 -2.88 8.67
CA ASN A 200 -1.37 -1.55 9.30
C ASN A 200 -2.39 -1.36 10.45
N ARG A 201 -3.47 -2.13 10.46
CA ARG A 201 -4.44 -2.19 11.57
C ARG A 201 -5.13 -3.55 11.58
N PRO A 202 -5.75 -3.96 12.70
CA PRO A 202 -6.65 -5.11 12.66
C PRO A 202 -7.86 -4.82 11.76
N ASP A 203 -8.31 -5.83 11.02
CA ASP A 203 -9.53 -5.78 10.23
C ASP A 203 -10.59 -6.69 10.87
N PRO A 204 -11.61 -6.13 11.54
CA PRO A 204 -12.64 -6.93 12.20
C PRO A 204 -13.53 -7.69 11.22
N ASN A 205 -13.49 -7.36 9.92
CA ASN A 205 -14.33 -8.01 8.90
C ASN A 205 -13.63 -9.18 8.21
N THR A 206 -12.31 -9.33 8.38
CA THR A 206 -11.54 -10.42 7.78
C THR A 206 -11.07 -11.37 8.88
N PRO A 207 -11.39 -12.67 8.83
CA PRO A 207 -10.85 -13.64 9.77
C PRO A 207 -9.32 -13.63 9.78
N ILE A 208 -8.70 -13.66 10.97
CA ILE A 208 -7.23 -13.63 11.11
C ILE A 208 -6.57 -14.79 10.35
N GLU A 209 -7.23 -15.95 10.24
CA GLU A 209 -6.75 -17.05 9.40
C GLU A 209 -6.54 -16.64 7.93
N GLU A 210 -7.48 -15.91 7.34
CA GLU A 210 -7.37 -15.46 5.96
C GLU A 210 -6.19 -14.51 5.79
N THR A 211 -6.06 -13.53 6.70
CA THR A 211 -4.94 -12.58 6.75
C THR A 211 -3.60 -13.31 6.83
N VAL A 212 -3.44 -14.23 7.79
CA VAL A 212 -2.17 -14.97 7.99
C VAL A 212 -1.82 -15.82 6.77
N ARG A 213 -2.81 -16.47 6.13
CA ARG A 213 -2.60 -17.24 4.89
C ARG A 213 -2.27 -16.34 3.70
N ALA A 214 -2.81 -15.13 3.64
CA ALA A 214 -2.50 -14.16 2.60
C ALA A 214 -1.07 -13.61 2.77
N MET A 215 -0.68 -13.23 3.97
CA MET A 215 0.68 -12.79 4.32
C MET A 215 1.71 -13.90 4.02
N THR A 216 1.42 -15.13 4.44
CA THR A 216 2.26 -16.29 4.12
C THR A 216 2.35 -16.54 2.62
N HIS A 217 1.26 -16.32 1.87
CA HIS A 217 1.26 -16.49 0.42
C HIS A 217 2.18 -15.48 -0.28
N VAL A 218 2.12 -14.19 0.09
CA VAL A 218 2.96 -13.18 -0.55
C VAL A 218 4.44 -13.39 -0.22
N ILE A 219 4.76 -13.89 0.98
CA ILE A 219 6.13 -14.30 1.34
C ILE A 219 6.60 -15.48 0.49
N ASN A 220 5.79 -16.54 0.39
CA ASN A 220 6.12 -17.71 -0.43
C ASN A 220 6.23 -17.40 -1.93
N LYS A 221 5.61 -16.30 -2.39
CA LYS A 221 5.74 -15.79 -3.75
C LYS A 221 6.98 -14.92 -3.96
N GLY A 222 7.76 -14.67 -2.90
CA GLY A 222 8.93 -13.81 -2.95
C GLY A 222 8.59 -12.33 -3.12
N MET A 223 7.36 -11.91 -2.77
CA MET A 223 6.95 -10.51 -2.82
C MET A 223 7.30 -9.75 -1.53
N ALA A 224 7.47 -10.49 -0.43
CA ALA A 224 7.97 -9.98 0.85
C ALA A 224 8.89 -11.02 1.50
N MET A 225 9.85 -10.61 2.33
CA MET A 225 10.67 -11.56 3.10
C MET A 225 9.97 -12.01 4.39
N TYR A 226 9.34 -11.06 5.09
CA TYR A 226 8.62 -11.28 6.34
C TYR A 226 7.34 -10.45 6.37
N TRP A 227 6.55 -10.61 7.44
CA TRP A 227 5.42 -9.73 7.71
C TRP A 227 5.33 -9.35 9.17
N GLY A 228 4.63 -8.25 9.44
CA GLY A 228 4.40 -7.75 10.79
C GLY A 228 2.98 -7.21 10.96
N THR A 229 2.66 -6.84 12.19
CA THR A 229 1.39 -6.21 12.57
C THR A 229 1.62 -4.75 12.95
N SER A 230 0.61 -3.91 12.90
CA SER A 230 0.70 -2.51 13.31
C SER A 230 -0.62 -2.07 13.93
N ARG A 231 -0.57 -1.50 15.12
CA ARG A 231 -1.76 -1.14 15.93
C ARG A 231 -2.62 -2.33 16.36
N TRP A 232 -2.11 -3.56 16.30
CA TRP A 232 -2.83 -4.74 16.78
C TRP A 232 -2.74 -4.83 18.30
N THR A 233 -3.75 -5.38 18.94
CA THR A 233 -3.70 -5.72 20.36
C THR A 233 -2.82 -6.95 20.58
N SER A 234 -2.31 -7.11 21.80
CA SER A 234 -1.50 -8.29 22.13
C SER A 234 -2.25 -9.61 21.98
N MET A 235 -3.58 -9.58 22.11
CA MET A 235 -4.44 -10.75 21.87
C MET A 235 -4.50 -11.10 20.39
N GLU A 236 -4.71 -10.12 19.51
CA GLU A 236 -4.77 -10.35 18.05
C GLU A 236 -3.41 -10.83 17.50
N ILE A 237 -2.29 -10.30 18.02
CA ILE A 237 -0.95 -10.77 17.64
C ILE A 237 -0.75 -12.23 18.06
N MET A 238 -1.16 -12.59 19.28
CA MET A 238 -1.11 -13.98 19.75
C MET A 238 -2.04 -14.90 18.97
N GLU A 239 -3.21 -14.41 18.55
CA GLU A 239 -4.13 -15.15 17.69
C GLU A 239 -3.51 -15.42 16.32
N ALA A 240 -2.91 -14.41 15.69
CA ALA A 240 -2.17 -14.58 14.43
C ALA A 240 -1.03 -15.60 14.57
N TYR A 241 -0.29 -15.55 15.68
CA TYR A 241 0.73 -16.55 15.99
C TYR A 241 0.13 -17.96 16.16
N SER A 242 -0.97 -18.08 16.91
CA SER A 242 -1.65 -19.36 17.13
C SER A 242 -2.14 -19.98 15.82
N VAL A 243 -2.78 -19.18 14.96
CA VAL A 243 -3.19 -19.57 13.61
C VAL A 243 -1.99 -20.03 12.79
N ALA A 244 -0.88 -19.28 12.83
CA ALA A 244 0.32 -19.63 12.09
C ALA A 244 0.89 -20.98 12.54
N ARG A 245 0.92 -21.24 13.85
CA ARG A 245 1.36 -22.54 14.38
C ARG A 245 0.40 -23.67 14.04
N GLN A 246 -0.90 -23.45 14.16
CA GLN A 246 -1.92 -24.46 13.89
C GLN A 246 -1.94 -24.91 12.42
N PHE A 247 -1.77 -23.97 11.49
CA PHE A 247 -1.88 -24.23 10.06
C PHE A 247 -0.54 -24.23 9.32
N ASN A 248 0.58 -24.30 10.06
CA ASN A 248 1.95 -24.27 9.52
C ASN A 248 2.17 -23.11 8.53
N GLN A 249 1.72 -21.92 8.93
CA GLN A 249 1.93 -20.66 8.21
C GLN A 249 3.08 -19.86 8.86
N ILE A 250 3.49 -18.77 8.23
CA ILE A 250 4.57 -17.91 8.72
C ILE A 250 3.98 -16.93 9.75
N PRO A 251 4.46 -16.90 11.01
CA PRO A 251 3.99 -15.94 12.02
C PRO A 251 4.54 -14.52 11.75
N PRO A 252 3.91 -13.47 12.29
CA PRO A 252 4.47 -12.13 12.21
C PRO A 252 5.76 -12.04 13.02
N ILE A 253 6.70 -11.17 12.62
CA ILE A 253 8.00 -11.02 13.29
C ILE A 253 8.12 -9.75 14.14
N CYS A 254 7.29 -8.75 13.88
CA CYS A 254 7.35 -7.47 14.58
C CYS A 254 5.98 -6.79 14.63
N GLU A 255 5.82 -5.94 15.65
CA GLU A 255 4.68 -5.04 15.82
C GLU A 255 5.14 -3.59 15.65
N GLN A 256 4.50 -2.85 14.74
CA GLN A 256 4.69 -1.42 14.57
C GLN A 256 3.72 -0.65 15.48
N THR A 257 4.22 0.11 16.46
CA THR A 257 3.31 0.75 17.45
C THR A 257 3.74 2.13 17.93
N GLU A 258 2.78 2.96 18.33
CA GLU A 258 3.04 4.30 18.86
C GLU A 258 3.84 4.20 20.15
N TYR A 259 4.96 4.91 20.22
CA TYR A 259 5.74 5.02 21.44
C TYR A 259 6.38 6.39 21.55
N HIS A 260 6.10 7.06 22.66
CA HIS A 260 6.71 8.31 23.04
C HIS A 260 6.41 8.60 24.52
N MET A 261 6.97 9.67 25.08
CA MET A 261 6.83 10.01 26.50
C MET A 261 5.37 10.06 27.01
N PHE A 262 4.41 10.42 26.16
CA PHE A 262 2.97 10.42 26.50
C PHE A 262 2.16 9.17 26.11
N GLN A 263 2.78 8.17 25.45
CA GLN A 263 2.13 6.93 25.01
C GLN A 263 3.09 5.76 25.25
N ARG A 264 2.91 5.03 26.35
CA ARG A 264 3.93 4.11 26.90
C ARG A 264 3.47 2.69 27.11
N GLU A 265 2.19 2.51 27.45
CA GLU A 265 1.65 1.29 28.05
C GLU A 265 1.94 0.03 27.22
N LYS A 266 1.59 0.05 25.92
CA LYS A 266 1.73 -1.12 25.05
C LYS A 266 3.18 -1.59 24.93
N VAL A 267 4.12 -0.65 24.71
CA VAL A 267 5.54 -0.97 24.48
C VAL A 267 6.27 -1.32 25.77
N GLU A 268 5.95 -0.68 26.89
CA GLU A 268 6.65 -0.94 28.17
C GLU A 268 6.07 -2.13 28.95
N VAL A 269 4.80 -2.50 28.72
CA VAL A 269 4.14 -3.58 29.48
C VAL A 269 3.81 -4.79 28.61
N GLN A 270 3.18 -4.60 27.45
CA GLN A 270 2.61 -5.70 26.70
C GLN A 270 3.61 -6.35 25.73
N LEU A 271 4.34 -5.54 24.95
CA LEU A 271 5.30 -6.04 23.97
C LEU A 271 6.46 -6.86 24.56
N PRO A 272 7.02 -6.54 25.74
CA PRO A 272 8.07 -7.37 26.34
C PRO A 272 7.57 -8.80 26.64
N GLU A 273 6.30 -8.95 27.02
CA GLU A 273 5.70 -10.26 27.24
C GLU A 273 5.57 -11.04 25.92
N LEU A 274 5.17 -10.38 24.83
CA LEU A 274 5.11 -11.00 23.49
C LEU A 274 6.50 -11.37 22.97
N PHE A 275 7.50 -10.50 23.16
CA PHE A 275 8.88 -10.79 22.79
C PHE A 275 9.38 -12.06 23.48
N HIS A 276 9.19 -12.18 24.79
CA HIS A 276 9.62 -13.36 25.54
C HIS A 276 8.84 -14.64 25.21
N LYS A 277 7.55 -14.53 24.84
CA LYS A 277 6.70 -15.71 24.54
C LYS A 277 6.85 -16.20 23.11
N ILE A 278 6.90 -15.30 22.14
CA ILE A 278 6.77 -15.62 20.72
C ILE A 278 7.81 -14.94 19.82
N GLY A 279 8.72 -14.12 20.39
CA GLY A 279 9.81 -13.50 19.64
C GLY A 279 9.42 -12.28 18.80
N ILE A 280 8.28 -11.63 19.10
CA ILE A 280 7.84 -10.43 18.38
C ILE A 280 8.71 -9.23 18.75
N GLY A 281 9.38 -8.64 17.75
CA GLY A 281 10.08 -7.37 17.90
C GLY A 281 9.15 -6.16 17.96
N ALA A 282 9.65 -5.03 18.46
CA ALA A 282 8.93 -3.76 18.51
C ALA A 282 9.58 -2.72 17.61
N MET A 283 8.83 -2.23 16.62
CA MET A 283 9.19 -1.08 15.81
C MET A 283 8.27 0.08 16.19
N THR A 284 8.82 1.18 16.68
CA THR A 284 7.97 2.26 17.21
C THR A 284 7.84 3.43 16.27
N TRP A 285 6.69 4.11 16.28
CA TRP A 285 6.43 5.29 15.46
C TRP A 285 5.97 6.51 16.28
N SER A 286 6.06 7.69 15.66
CA SER A 286 5.79 9.00 16.26
C SER A 286 6.53 9.28 17.57
N PRO A 287 7.86 9.11 17.66
CA PRO A 287 8.64 9.36 18.89
C PRO A 287 8.50 10.80 19.43
N LEU A 288 8.14 11.74 18.56
CA LEU A 288 7.90 13.14 18.92
C LEU A 288 6.41 13.51 19.00
N ALA A 289 5.50 12.54 19.01
CA ALA A 289 4.05 12.71 18.96
C ALA A 289 3.63 13.70 17.86
N CYS A 290 3.95 13.39 16.60
CA CYS A 290 3.75 14.29 15.45
C CYS A 290 4.47 15.65 15.54
N GLY A 291 5.48 15.79 16.41
CA GLY A 291 6.23 17.01 16.65
C GLY A 291 5.75 17.83 17.85
N ILE A 292 4.76 17.33 18.61
CA ILE A 292 4.29 17.96 19.86
C ILE A 292 5.44 18.06 20.87
N ILE A 293 6.22 16.99 21.01
CA ILE A 293 7.30 16.88 22.00
C ILE A 293 8.47 17.84 21.68
N SER A 294 8.55 18.41 20.48
CA SER A 294 9.58 19.41 20.19
C SER A 294 9.34 20.77 20.87
N GLY A 295 8.22 20.95 21.58
CA GLY A 295 7.85 22.20 22.24
C GLY A 295 7.40 23.32 21.27
N LYS A 296 7.34 23.06 19.96
CA LYS A 296 7.01 24.09 18.95
C LYS A 296 5.62 24.69 19.09
N TYR A 297 4.73 24.04 19.84
CA TYR A 297 3.33 24.45 20.01
C TYR A 297 3.05 25.26 21.29
N ASN A 298 4.09 25.59 22.07
CA ASN A 298 3.96 26.29 23.35
C ASN A 298 3.28 27.68 23.25
N SER A 299 3.34 28.32 22.08
CA SER A 299 2.79 29.65 21.82
C SER A 299 1.69 29.64 20.75
N GLY A 300 1.02 28.49 20.56
CA GLY A 300 0.02 28.28 19.52
C GLY A 300 0.53 27.43 18.36
N ILE A 301 -0.19 27.43 17.23
CA ILE A 301 0.14 26.61 16.06
C ILE A 301 1.07 27.38 15.11
N PRO A 302 2.36 27.01 14.96
CA PRO A 302 3.24 27.68 14.01
C PRO A 302 2.79 27.47 12.57
N SER A 303 3.04 28.46 11.71
CA SER A 303 2.89 28.31 10.26
C SER A 303 3.81 27.20 9.73
N TYR A 304 3.34 26.46 8.73
CA TYR A 304 4.05 25.31 8.14
C TYR A 304 4.34 24.14 9.10
N SER A 305 3.80 24.17 10.32
CA SER A 305 3.82 23.00 11.20
C SER A 305 2.80 21.96 10.72
N ARG A 306 2.97 20.69 11.11
CA ARG A 306 2.05 19.61 10.71
C ARG A 306 0.58 19.91 11.06
N ALA A 307 0.34 20.44 12.26
CA ALA A 307 -0.99 20.86 12.72
C ALA A 307 -1.59 22.07 11.96
N SER A 308 -0.81 22.75 11.10
CA SER A 308 -1.30 23.86 10.27
C SER A 308 -1.69 23.45 8.85
N LEU A 309 -1.37 22.22 8.43
CA LEU A 309 -1.55 21.77 7.06
C LEU A 309 -3.00 21.40 6.74
N LYS A 310 -3.49 21.89 5.59
CA LYS A 310 -4.77 21.49 5.01
C LYS A 310 -4.58 20.27 4.10
N LEU A 311 -5.65 19.50 3.91
CA LEU A 311 -5.65 18.28 3.07
C LEU A 311 -5.16 18.54 1.63
N GLN A 312 -5.39 19.74 1.09
CA GLN A 312 -4.94 20.15 -0.25
C GLN A 312 -3.40 20.33 -0.36
N ASP A 313 -2.72 20.60 0.75
CA ASP A 313 -1.25 20.78 0.80
C ASP A 313 -0.50 19.46 1.05
N MET A 314 -1.21 18.34 1.27
CA MET A 314 -0.63 17.00 1.49
C MET A 314 0.09 16.42 0.27
N GLY A 315 -0.03 17.06 -0.90
CA GLY A 315 0.83 16.78 -2.04
C GLY A 315 2.25 17.32 -1.87
N GLN A 316 2.51 18.15 -0.85
CA GLN A 316 3.74 18.94 -0.77
C GLN A 316 4.61 18.78 0.48
N VAL A 317 4.08 18.29 1.60
CA VAL A 317 4.88 18.11 2.81
C VAL A 317 4.21 17.02 3.65
N VAL A 318 5.03 16.20 4.31
CA VAL A 318 4.69 15.25 5.39
C VAL A 318 4.68 13.77 4.98
N GLY A 319 5.65 13.04 5.55
CA GLY A 319 5.77 11.58 5.47
C GLY A 319 7.09 11.11 4.87
N PHE A 320 7.97 12.02 4.46
CA PHE A 320 9.17 11.64 3.72
C PHE A 320 10.36 11.51 4.67
N VAL A 321 10.83 10.26 4.75
CA VAL A 321 11.92 9.74 5.56
C VAL A 321 11.48 9.40 6.97
N SER A 322 10.77 8.27 7.03
CA SER A 322 10.69 7.43 8.20
C SER A 322 12.04 6.73 8.41
N ASN A 323 12.62 6.99 9.58
CA ASN A 323 13.74 6.31 10.24
C ASN A 323 15.16 6.75 9.90
N PRO A 324 15.84 7.30 10.90
CA PRO A 324 17.18 6.92 11.37
C PRO A 324 17.25 5.95 12.55
N PHE A 325 18.01 4.84 12.46
CA PHE A 325 19.11 4.54 13.40
C PHE A 325 20.11 3.50 12.88
N LEU A 326 21.36 3.66 13.35
CA LEU A 326 22.38 2.63 13.46
C LEU A 326 21.79 1.34 14.03
N SER A 327 21.96 0.23 13.33
CA SER A 327 21.97 -1.06 14.01
C SER A 327 23.23 -1.14 14.89
N VAL A 328 23.05 -1.24 16.20
CA VAL A 328 23.74 -2.32 16.91
C VAL A 328 23.11 -3.58 16.35
N ASP A 329 23.86 -4.23 15.45
CA ASP A 329 23.61 -5.55 14.88
C ASP A 329 22.15 -5.96 14.66
N ILE A 330 21.72 -5.91 13.39
CA ILE A 330 20.68 -6.82 12.88
C ILE A 330 21.11 -8.29 13.10
N GLU A 331 22.42 -8.56 13.24
CA GLU A 331 22.91 -9.84 13.75
C GLU A 331 22.35 -10.17 15.13
N GLN A 332 21.89 -9.26 15.99
CA GLN A 332 21.26 -9.63 17.27
C GLN A 332 19.76 -9.94 17.16
N LEU A 333 19.02 -9.29 16.25
CA LEU A 333 17.63 -9.70 15.95
C LEU A 333 17.64 -11.06 15.23
N SER A 334 18.54 -11.19 14.26
CA SER A 334 18.83 -12.44 13.55
C SER A 334 19.39 -13.50 14.51
N ALA A 335 20.39 -13.23 15.35
CA ALA A 335 20.97 -14.21 16.28
C ALA A 335 20.02 -14.61 17.40
N LYS A 336 19.21 -13.70 17.95
CA LYS A 336 18.16 -14.04 18.93
C LYS A 336 16.99 -14.81 18.30
N MET A 337 16.71 -14.61 17.01
CA MET A 337 15.73 -15.43 16.26
C MET A 337 16.34 -16.74 15.71
N GLN A 338 17.67 -16.80 15.49
CA GLN A 338 18.43 -17.96 15.01
C GLN A 338 18.54 -19.06 16.08
N GLU A 339 18.44 -18.74 17.37
CA GLU A 339 18.26 -19.76 18.43
C GLU A 339 16.92 -20.53 18.29
N VAL A 340 15.97 -20.01 17.52
CA VAL A 340 14.62 -20.60 17.37
C VAL A 340 14.33 -21.09 15.94
N PHE A 341 14.96 -20.49 14.91
CA PHE A 341 14.75 -20.87 13.51
C PHE A 341 16.05 -20.77 12.69
N THR A 342 16.49 -21.89 12.12
CA THR A 342 17.62 -21.94 11.17
C THR A 342 17.32 -21.12 9.92
N LEU A 343 17.87 -19.91 9.80
CA LEU A 343 17.72 -19.03 8.63
C LEU A 343 19.10 -18.49 8.14
N PRO A 344 19.32 -18.40 6.81
CA PRO A 344 20.59 -17.97 6.21
C PRO A 344 20.87 -16.46 6.35
N MET A 345 22.15 -16.09 6.43
CA MET A 345 22.67 -14.76 6.77
C MET A 345 22.58 -13.69 5.66
N GLY A 346 22.51 -12.43 6.09
CA GLY A 346 22.97 -11.24 5.35
C GLY A 346 21.89 -10.52 4.55
N VAL A 347 21.21 -9.53 5.14
CA VAL A 347 20.26 -8.66 4.44
C VAL A 347 20.39 -7.22 4.95
N ASP A 348 20.71 -6.29 4.05
CA ASP A 348 20.52 -4.85 4.24
C ASP A 348 19.02 -4.56 4.07
N MET A 349 18.37 -4.01 5.10
CA MET A 349 16.92 -4.12 5.31
C MET A 349 16.15 -2.84 4.89
N GLU A 350 15.24 -2.93 3.93
CA GLU A 350 14.23 -1.92 3.56
C GLU A 350 12.80 -2.40 3.92
N ILE A 351 12.20 -1.82 4.97
CA ILE A 351 10.91 -2.27 5.48
C ILE A 351 9.79 -1.37 4.99
N ILE A 352 8.85 -1.90 4.22
CA ILE A 352 7.75 -1.10 3.67
C ILE A 352 6.41 -1.58 4.22
N GLU A 353 5.75 -0.75 5.02
CA GLU A 353 4.40 -1.01 5.52
C GLU A 353 3.36 -0.95 4.37
N MET A 354 2.57 -1.99 4.17
CA MET A 354 1.36 -1.85 3.36
C MET A 354 0.21 -1.34 4.23
N GLN A 355 -0.13 -0.05 4.12
CA GLN A 355 -1.31 0.49 4.79
C GLN A 355 -2.60 0.35 3.97
N SER A 356 -3.34 -0.72 4.21
CA SER A 356 -4.73 -0.84 3.80
C SER A 356 -5.68 -0.18 4.80
N ASP A 357 -5.69 1.16 4.91
CA ASP A 357 -6.45 1.85 5.95
C ASP A 357 -7.84 2.42 5.55
N ILE A 358 -8.84 1.67 6.02
CA ILE A 358 -10.29 1.91 6.18
C ILE A 358 -10.76 3.27 6.79
N GLU A 359 -9.99 4.14 7.45
CA GLU A 359 -10.57 5.25 8.25
C GLU A 359 -10.47 6.64 7.68
N LEU A 360 -9.69 6.86 6.62
CA LEU A 360 -9.87 8.08 5.86
C LEU A 360 -11.22 8.03 5.11
N LYS A 361 -11.69 6.84 4.69
CA LYS A 361 -13.00 6.66 4.02
C LYS A 361 -14.15 6.09 4.89
N ALA A 362 -13.94 5.38 6.00
CA ALA A 362 -15.07 4.75 6.75
C ALA A 362 -15.79 5.66 7.76
N ARG A 363 -15.38 6.93 7.91
CA ARG A 363 -16.29 8.00 8.39
C ARG A 363 -17.01 8.73 7.26
N ALA A 364 -17.05 8.18 6.03
CA ALA A 364 -17.81 8.74 4.91
C ALA A 364 -19.32 8.46 4.99
N ARG A 365 -19.92 8.70 6.16
CA ARG A 365 -21.35 9.06 6.24
C ARG A 365 -21.55 10.57 6.42
N ASP A 366 -20.48 11.32 6.75
CA ASP A 366 -20.49 12.77 6.72
C ASP A 366 -19.53 13.27 5.63
N GLN A 367 -20.06 14.02 4.67
CA GLN A 367 -19.28 14.77 3.65
C GLN A 367 -18.31 15.78 4.29
N ASP A 368 -18.37 16.00 5.60
CA ASP A 368 -17.56 16.97 6.34
C ASP A 368 -16.16 16.47 6.72
N PHE A 369 -15.89 15.15 6.77
CA PHE A 369 -14.62 14.65 7.33
C PHE A 369 -13.39 14.88 6.43
N TRP A 370 -13.59 14.90 5.11
CA TRP A 370 -12.53 15.22 4.13
C TRP A 370 -12.17 16.71 4.06
N SER A 371 -12.94 17.57 4.73
CA SER A 371 -12.64 18.99 4.83
C SER A 371 -11.60 19.33 5.92
N LEU A 372 -11.25 18.36 6.79
CA LEU A 372 -10.60 18.63 8.07
C LEU A 372 -9.07 18.48 8.11
N GLY A 373 -8.39 17.83 7.17
CA GLY A 373 -6.91 17.77 7.16
C GLY A 373 -6.28 17.33 8.50
N TYR A 374 -5.22 18.01 8.95
CA TYR A 374 -4.63 17.79 10.29
C TYR A 374 -5.38 18.51 11.43
N GLN A 375 -6.66 18.86 11.24
CA GLN A 375 -7.46 19.55 12.27
C GLN A 375 -7.56 18.72 13.56
N TRP A 376 -7.67 17.39 13.47
CA TRP A 376 -7.63 16.53 14.65
C TRP A 376 -6.36 16.73 15.50
N MET A 377 -5.22 17.00 14.86
CA MET A 377 -3.95 17.25 15.55
C MET A 377 -3.97 18.63 16.18
N LYS A 378 -4.51 19.63 15.48
CA LYS A 378 -4.72 20.97 16.02
C LYS A 378 -5.65 20.93 17.24
N ASP A 379 -6.74 20.18 17.18
CA ASP A 379 -7.68 20.00 18.28
C ASP A 379 -7.01 19.28 19.46
N LYS A 380 -6.19 18.25 19.19
CA LYS A 380 -5.38 17.57 20.21
C LYS A 380 -4.41 18.53 20.91
N VAL A 381 -3.72 19.38 20.16
CA VAL A 381 -2.77 20.37 20.70
C VAL A 381 -3.47 21.46 21.52
N LEU A 382 -4.65 21.90 21.09
CA LEU A 382 -5.46 22.95 21.76
C LEU A 382 -6.37 22.40 22.87
N SER A 383 -6.44 21.07 23.03
CA SER A 383 -7.20 20.44 24.11
C SER A 383 -6.58 20.69 25.47
N GLU A 384 -7.38 20.51 26.53
CA GLU A 384 -6.88 20.58 27.92
C GLU A 384 -5.72 19.61 28.15
N GLU A 385 -5.81 18.40 27.61
CA GLU A 385 -4.73 17.41 27.69
C GLU A 385 -3.48 17.87 26.93
N GLY A 386 -3.64 18.46 25.75
CA GLY A 386 -2.54 19.05 24.99
C GLY A 386 -1.81 20.14 25.78
N HIS A 387 -2.55 21.01 26.47
CA HIS A 387 -1.97 22.02 27.34
C HIS A 387 -1.24 21.42 28.55
N ARG A 388 -1.79 20.38 29.19
CA ARG A 388 -1.10 19.66 30.27
C ARG A 388 0.21 19.04 29.80
N GLN A 389 0.23 18.46 28.60
CA GLN A 389 1.44 17.92 27.97
C GLN A 389 2.48 19.02 27.72
N GLN A 390 2.07 20.19 27.22
CA GLN A 390 2.98 21.33 27.00
C GLN A 390 3.63 21.84 28.28
N VAL A 391 2.91 21.85 29.41
CA VAL A 391 3.50 22.21 30.71
C VAL A 391 4.63 21.23 31.08
N LYS A 392 4.37 19.93 30.99
CA LYS A 392 5.39 18.89 31.23
C LYS A 392 6.59 19.01 30.29
N LEU A 393 6.36 19.38 29.03
CA LEU A 393 7.45 19.60 28.06
C LEU A 393 8.37 20.75 28.46
N LYS A 394 7.86 21.80 29.14
CA LYS A 394 8.72 22.88 29.67
C LYS A 394 9.64 22.39 30.79
N GLU A 395 9.16 21.49 31.64
CA GLU A 395 9.98 20.88 32.69
C GLU A 395 11.03 19.93 32.10
N LEU A 396 10.65 19.13 31.11
CA LEU A 396 11.56 18.25 30.38
C LEU A 396 12.61 19.02 29.57
N GLN A 397 12.27 20.21 29.06
CA GLN A 397 13.21 21.10 28.39
C GLN A 397 14.37 21.47 29.31
N ALA A 398 14.12 21.74 30.60
CA ALA A 398 15.17 22.03 31.58
C ALA A 398 16.09 20.81 31.79
N VAL A 399 15.55 19.59 31.75
CA VAL A 399 16.35 18.35 31.80
C VAL A 399 17.25 18.23 30.56
N ALA A 400 16.69 18.47 29.37
CA ALA A 400 17.42 18.41 28.11
C ALA A 400 18.59 19.43 28.07
N GLU A 401 18.36 20.65 28.55
CA GLU A 401 19.37 21.71 28.66
C GLU A 401 20.52 21.31 29.59
N ARG A 402 20.23 20.75 30.77
CA ARG A 402 21.27 20.24 31.68
C ARG A 402 22.10 19.11 31.05
N MET A 403 21.50 18.30 30.19
CA MET A 403 22.19 17.21 29.46
C MET A 403 22.96 17.69 28.22
N GLY A 404 22.81 18.98 27.85
CA GLY A 404 23.40 19.57 26.66
C GLY A 404 22.83 18.99 25.36
N CYS A 405 21.52 18.74 25.31
CA CYS A 405 20.83 18.22 24.13
C CYS A 405 19.50 18.94 23.90
N THR A 406 18.89 18.74 22.73
CA THR A 406 17.55 19.27 22.45
C THR A 406 16.47 18.34 23.00
N LEU A 407 15.27 18.88 23.24
CA LEU A 407 14.14 18.07 23.70
C LEU A 407 13.75 16.94 22.72
N PRO A 408 13.77 17.13 21.37
CA PRO A 408 13.65 16.04 20.42
C PRO A 408 14.71 14.94 20.60
N GLN A 409 15.97 15.31 20.81
CA GLN A 409 17.04 14.35 21.04
C GLN A 409 16.82 13.55 22.33
N LEU A 410 16.46 14.23 23.41
CA LEU A 410 16.11 13.58 24.68
C LEU A 410 14.94 12.60 24.50
N ALA A 411 13.89 13.00 23.79
CA ALA A 411 12.71 12.18 23.58
C ALA A 411 12.99 10.91 22.75
N ILE A 412 13.77 11.05 21.67
CA ILE A 412 14.14 9.92 20.82
C ILE A 412 15.10 8.97 21.57
N ALA A 413 16.11 9.50 22.25
CA ALA A 413 17.02 8.70 23.06
C ALA A 413 16.27 8.00 24.20
N TRP A 414 15.28 8.66 24.80
CA TRP A 414 14.41 8.07 25.81
C TRP A 414 13.62 6.89 25.22
N CYS A 415 13.12 6.96 23.98
CA CYS A 415 12.45 5.81 23.34
C CYS A 415 13.42 4.63 23.15
N LEU A 416 14.64 4.91 22.69
CA LEU A 416 15.69 3.91 22.48
C LEU A 416 16.28 3.32 23.77
N ARG A 417 16.04 3.92 24.93
CA ARG A 417 16.53 3.38 26.21
C ARG A 417 15.99 1.98 26.51
N ASN A 418 14.83 1.64 25.93
CA ASN A 418 14.17 0.37 26.15
C ASN A 418 14.77 -0.67 25.20
N GLU A 419 15.48 -1.65 25.75
CA GLU A 419 16.09 -2.75 24.98
C GLU A 419 15.06 -3.59 24.21
N GLY A 420 13.77 -3.53 24.60
CA GLY A 420 12.69 -4.18 23.86
C GLY A 420 12.28 -3.45 22.57
N VAL A 421 12.73 -2.20 22.37
CA VAL A 421 12.48 -1.43 21.14
C VAL A 421 13.63 -1.68 20.17
N ASN A 422 13.33 -2.31 19.04
CA ASN A 422 14.34 -2.64 18.02
C ASN A 422 14.66 -1.42 17.14
N SER A 423 13.66 -0.60 16.84
CA SER A 423 13.85 0.62 16.06
C SER A 423 12.79 1.68 16.36
N VAL A 424 13.14 2.94 16.09
CA VAL A 424 12.27 4.11 16.31
C VAL A 424 12.15 4.89 15.01
N LEU A 425 11.01 4.77 14.33
CA LEU A 425 10.69 5.48 13.08
C LEU A 425 10.62 6.99 13.31
N LEU A 426 11.67 7.70 12.92
CA LEU A 426 11.70 9.17 13.00
C LEU A 426 11.02 9.79 11.79
N GLY A 427 10.28 10.88 11.97
CA GLY A 427 9.74 11.65 10.84
C GLY A 427 10.36 13.05 10.79
N ALA A 428 10.81 13.47 9.60
CA ALA A 428 11.37 14.80 9.37
C ALA A 428 10.69 15.48 8.17
N SER A 429 10.63 16.81 8.18
CA SER A 429 10.20 17.60 7.01
C SER A 429 11.34 18.44 6.42
N ARG A 430 12.50 18.46 7.08
CA ARG A 430 13.71 19.23 6.72
C ARG A 430 14.95 18.47 7.17
N THR A 431 16.06 18.62 6.45
CA THR A 431 17.34 17.97 6.74
C THR A 431 17.89 18.32 8.12
N ASP A 432 17.73 19.56 8.57
CA ASP A 432 18.16 19.99 9.92
C ASP A 432 17.47 19.20 11.03
N GLN A 433 16.17 18.93 10.87
CA GLN A 433 15.41 18.13 11.85
C GLN A 433 15.91 16.69 11.86
N LEU A 434 16.19 16.13 10.68
CA LEU A 434 16.71 14.77 10.57
C LEU A 434 18.08 14.65 11.24
N MET A 435 18.99 15.58 10.99
CA MET A 435 20.31 15.59 11.64
C MET A 435 20.24 15.84 13.14
N GLU A 436 19.35 16.71 13.59
CA GLU A 436 19.09 16.90 15.02
C GLU A 436 18.65 15.58 15.66
N ASN A 437 17.69 14.89 15.03
CA ASN A 437 17.13 13.63 15.49
C ASN A 437 18.16 12.48 15.48
N ILE A 438 19.00 12.36 14.44
CA ILE A 438 20.09 11.36 14.35
C ILE A 438 21.05 11.51 15.53
N LYS A 439 21.35 12.74 15.94
CA LYS A 439 22.26 13.02 17.07
C LYS A 439 21.70 12.60 18.44
N ALA A 440 20.45 12.13 18.53
CA ALA A 440 19.90 11.55 19.76
C ALA A 440 20.73 10.36 20.29
N ILE A 441 21.45 9.63 19.43
CA ILE A 441 22.34 8.52 19.83
C ILE A 441 23.39 8.98 20.82
N GLN A 442 23.88 10.21 20.66
CA GLN A 442 24.89 10.80 21.54
C GLN A 442 24.35 11.09 22.94
N VAL A 443 23.02 11.11 23.10
CA VAL A 443 22.31 11.30 24.37
C VAL A 443 22.07 9.97 25.07
N LEU A 444 21.96 8.86 24.34
CA LEU A 444 21.65 7.54 24.90
C LEU A 444 22.61 7.10 26.03
N PRO A 445 23.95 7.23 25.91
CA PRO A 445 24.87 6.90 27.00
C PRO A 445 24.75 7.82 28.22
N LYS A 446 24.17 9.02 28.06
CA LYS A 446 23.97 9.99 29.15
C LYS A 446 22.70 9.73 29.96
N LEU A 447 21.81 8.83 29.50
CA LEU A 447 20.56 8.49 30.18
C LEU A 447 20.81 7.55 31.36
N SER A 448 21.30 8.11 32.48
CA SER A 448 21.41 7.38 33.74
C SER A 448 20.04 7.05 34.34
N LEU A 449 20.00 6.07 35.25
CA LEU A 449 18.78 5.72 35.98
C LEU A 449 18.17 6.90 36.74
N SER A 450 19.00 7.83 37.23
CA SER A 450 18.52 9.04 37.91
C SER A 450 17.76 9.97 36.96
N ILE A 451 18.26 10.17 35.74
CA ILE A 451 17.59 10.99 34.72
C ILE A 451 16.30 10.30 34.27
N VAL A 452 16.32 8.99 34.05
CA VAL A 452 15.12 8.24 33.68
C VAL A 452 14.05 8.34 34.76
N SER A 453 14.44 8.22 36.05
CA SER A 453 13.51 8.37 37.17
C SER A 453 12.96 9.80 37.29
N GLU A 454 13.78 10.82 37.02
CA GLU A 454 13.33 12.21 37.00
C GLU A 454 12.31 12.44 35.88
N VAL A 455 12.59 11.95 34.66
CA VAL A 455 11.66 12.00 33.53
C VAL A 455 10.37 11.25 33.85
N ASP A 456 10.44 10.07 34.45
CA ASP A 456 9.25 9.30 34.88
C ASP A 456 8.39 10.10 35.88
N ASN A 457 9.02 10.79 36.84
CA ASN A 457 8.31 11.61 37.83
C ASN A 457 7.64 12.84 37.19
N LEU A 458 8.31 13.52 36.27
CA LEU A 458 7.75 14.67 35.52
C LEU A 458 6.58 14.24 34.64
N LEU A 459 6.70 13.09 33.99
CA LEU A 459 5.64 12.57 33.14
C LEU A 459 4.45 12.04 33.96
N GLY A 460 4.71 11.44 35.13
CA GLY A 460 3.68 10.93 36.04
C GLY A 460 2.79 9.86 35.41
N ASN A 461 3.29 9.14 34.40
CA ASN A 461 2.52 8.20 33.58
C ASN A 461 3.27 6.86 33.37
N LYS A 462 4.21 6.53 34.26
CA LYS A 462 4.93 5.27 34.20
C LYS A 462 3.92 4.12 34.30
N PRO A 463 3.84 3.24 33.30
CA PRO A 463 2.85 2.18 33.29
C PRO A 463 3.21 1.12 34.34
N TYR A 464 2.20 0.56 34.98
CA TYR A 464 2.37 -0.43 36.04
C TYR A 464 2.73 -1.81 35.45
N SER A 465 3.75 -2.47 35.98
CA SER A 465 4.08 -3.85 35.61
C SER A 465 3.64 -4.83 36.70
N LYS A 466 3.04 -5.97 36.32
CA LYS A 466 2.66 -7.03 37.28
C LYS A 466 3.83 -7.59 38.10
N LYS A 467 5.08 -7.36 37.67
CA LYS A 467 6.29 -7.75 38.43
C LYS A 467 6.43 -6.99 39.76
N ASP A 468 5.80 -5.82 39.91
CA ASP A 468 5.91 -4.98 41.11
C ASP A 468 5.09 -5.49 42.31
N PHE A 469 4.30 -6.56 42.15
CA PHE A 469 3.45 -7.14 43.22
C PHE A 469 4.13 -8.27 44.03
N ARG A 470 5.33 -8.73 43.61
CA ARG A 470 6.02 -9.87 44.24
C ARG A 470 7.28 -9.50 45.03
N SER A 471 7.52 -8.20 45.25
CA SER A 471 8.63 -7.67 46.04
C SER A 471 8.21 -7.29 47.45
#